data_AF-A0A2P2BN54-F1
#
_entry.id   AF-A0A2P2BN54-F1
#
_cell.length_a   1.000
_cell.length_b   1.000
_cell.length_c   1.000
_cell.angle_alpha   90.00
_cell.angle_beta   90.00
_cell.angle_gamma   90.00
#
_symmetry.space_group_name_H-M   'P 1'
#
loop_
_entity.id
_entity.type
_entity.pdbx_description
1 polymer ?
#
loop_
_entity_poly.entity_id
_entity_poly.type
_entity_poly.pdbx_seq_one_letter_code
_entity_poly.pdbx_strand_id
1 'polypeptide(L)'
;MINNINSNSYSNLSKAVLTNRNNQAKTIQDKSAIKIDLEAVSKEQFAKLNKSQKEEVANLLKRIQGEIAKAEIIAVKIVKGETLNFEEKKFIKEKYPDLKQVAEESAKEVKELKHEIKNLKSEDQKQQVISKAINNIKLMNKKGILSEVQTKIKMSGIEEVEKFIKNIQKELKKSEMIAVKIVKGERLNSEEKKFIKEKYPDLKQVAKESEKEVKELKHEIKNLKSEEQKQQAISKAINNIKLMNKKGILSEAQTRIKMSGIEEVEKFIKNIQKELKKSEIIAIKMIKSEKLTIEEKNLINEKYPELRHEVEKYIKKSNSLKEQLKLCKNEEERQQIVSKEIKNIENMSSKGIISESELKINMAAIEEAVIFIKDSKLEINKEERENDKGKLLKFIINPYFYVGTVSDNLSSIFIIIAIITIIYLFL
;
A
#
# COMPACT_ATOMS: atom_id res chain seq x y z
N MET A 1 16.37 -74.74 17.78
CA MET A 1 15.69 -74.87 19.09
C MET A 1 15.37 -73.46 19.57
N ILE A 2 14.17 -72.92 19.35
CA ILE A 2 12.87 -73.23 20.01
C ILE A 2 12.91 -72.97 21.53
N ASN A 3 12.16 -71.93 21.92
CA ASN A 3 11.32 -71.73 23.12
C ASN A 3 11.43 -70.26 23.57
N ASN A 4 10.47 -69.36 23.35
CA ASN A 4 9.03 -69.37 23.64
C ASN A 4 8.69 -69.52 25.13
N ILE A 5 8.77 -68.41 25.87
CA ILE A 5 8.02 -68.15 27.10
C ILE A 5 7.61 -66.67 27.01
N ASN A 6 6.43 -66.39 26.47
CA ASN A 6 5.15 -66.27 27.14
C ASN A 6 4.98 -64.96 27.92
N SER A 7 4.42 -64.00 27.21
CA SER A 7 3.81 -62.76 27.67
C SER A 7 2.61 -63.04 28.58
N ASN A 8 2.80 -63.04 29.91
CA ASN A 8 1.66 -63.12 30.82
C ASN A 8 1.86 -62.48 32.21
N SER A 9 2.54 -61.31 32.26
CA SER A 9 2.68 -60.54 33.51
C SER A 9 2.06 -59.12 33.48
N TYR A 10 1.54 -58.65 32.34
CA TYR A 10 0.83 -57.36 32.24
C TYR A 10 -0.69 -57.48 32.00
N SER A 11 -1.23 -58.70 31.98
CA SER A 11 -2.65 -58.96 31.67
C SER A 11 -3.56 -59.14 32.90
N ASN A 12 -3.01 -59.29 34.12
CA ASN A 12 -3.81 -59.55 35.32
C ASN A 12 -3.91 -58.39 36.32
N LEU A 13 -3.05 -57.37 36.25
CA LEU A 13 -3.29 -56.11 36.97
C LEU A 13 -4.30 -55.21 36.25
N SER A 14 -4.38 -55.30 34.93
CA SER A 14 -5.38 -54.53 34.15
C SER A 14 -6.79 -55.09 34.35
N LYS A 15 -6.97 -56.41 34.47
CA LYS A 15 -8.29 -56.99 34.75
C LYS A 15 -8.77 -56.75 36.18
N ALA A 16 -7.94 -56.85 37.22
CA ALA A 16 -8.38 -56.56 38.60
C ALA A 16 -8.72 -55.07 38.82
N VAL A 17 -8.04 -54.15 38.13
CA VAL A 17 -8.36 -52.71 38.18
C VAL A 17 -9.55 -52.35 37.29
N LEU A 18 -9.82 -53.11 36.22
CA LEU A 18 -11.00 -52.92 35.35
C LEU A 18 -12.29 -53.53 35.92
N THR A 19 -12.23 -54.61 36.70
CA THR A 19 -13.46 -55.15 37.34
C THR A 19 -13.91 -54.30 38.52
N ASN A 20 -12.97 -53.68 39.26
CA ASN A 20 -13.33 -52.77 40.37
C ASN A 20 -13.78 -51.38 39.87
N ARG A 21 -13.29 -50.92 38.71
CA ARG A 21 -13.83 -49.72 38.05
C ARG A 21 -15.17 -49.95 37.37
N ASN A 22 -15.47 -51.16 36.88
CA ASN A 22 -16.77 -51.44 36.24
C ASN A 22 -17.91 -51.55 37.25
N ASN A 23 -17.66 -51.96 38.50
CA ASN A 23 -18.69 -51.93 39.54
C ASN A 23 -18.89 -50.52 40.15
N GLN A 24 -17.88 -49.64 40.13
CA GLN A 24 -18.06 -48.22 40.49
C GLN A 24 -18.56 -47.36 39.31
N ALA A 25 -18.30 -47.74 38.06
CA ALA A 25 -18.81 -47.06 36.87
C ALA A 25 -20.27 -47.41 36.57
N LYS A 26 -20.76 -48.60 36.96
CA LYS A 26 -22.19 -48.95 36.87
C LYS A 26 -23.06 -48.24 37.92
N THR A 27 -22.47 -47.71 39.00
CA THR A 27 -23.20 -46.93 40.02
C THR A 27 -23.10 -45.41 39.80
N ILE A 28 -22.32 -44.97 38.80
CA ILE A 28 -22.23 -43.56 38.40
C ILE A 28 -22.81 -43.34 36.98
N GLN A 29 -23.28 -44.40 36.32
CA GLN A 29 -23.94 -44.35 35.00
C GLN A 29 -25.41 -43.91 35.03
N ASP A 30 -26.01 -43.67 36.19
CA ASP A 30 -27.39 -43.16 36.32
C ASP A 30 -27.49 -41.73 36.91
N LYS A 31 -26.40 -40.95 36.88
CA LYS A 31 -26.42 -39.52 37.30
C LYS A 31 -25.89 -38.55 36.25
N SER A 32 -25.90 -38.95 34.97
CA SER A 32 -25.49 -38.11 33.85
C SER A 32 -26.68 -37.38 33.22
N ALA A 33 -27.22 -36.41 33.95
CA ALA A 33 -27.89 -35.23 33.39
C ALA A 33 -28.16 -34.25 34.54
N ILE A 34 -27.17 -33.47 34.94
CA ILE A 34 -27.49 -32.15 35.49
C ILE A 34 -27.51 -31.18 34.30
N LYS A 35 -28.44 -31.42 33.38
CA LYS A 35 -29.34 -30.32 33.06
C LYS A 35 -30.09 -30.13 34.38
N ILE A 36 -29.83 -29.04 35.09
CA ILE A 36 -30.93 -28.50 35.87
C ILE A 36 -31.91 -27.96 34.81
N ASP A 37 -32.62 -28.87 34.16
CA ASP A 37 -33.96 -28.55 33.73
C ASP A 37 -34.71 -28.48 35.05
N LEU A 38 -34.67 -27.28 35.63
CA LEU A 38 -35.40 -26.94 36.86
C LEU A 38 -36.89 -27.21 36.66
N GLU A 39 -37.35 -27.53 35.46
CA GLU A 39 -38.69 -27.99 35.16
C GLU A 39 -38.90 -29.50 35.27
N ALA A 40 -37.92 -30.35 34.97
CA ALA A 40 -38.16 -31.80 34.85
C ALA A 40 -38.05 -32.55 36.19
N VAL A 41 -37.12 -32.17 37.07
CA VAL A 41 -36.99 -32.75 38.42
C VAL A 41 -37.90 -32.04 39.44
N SER A 42 -38.42 -30.86 39.09
CA SER A 42 -39.31 -30.10 39.97
C SER A 42 -40.78 -30.39 39.77
N LYS A 43 -41.29 -30.62 38.54
CA LYS A 43 -42.75 -30.59 38.28
C LYS A 43 -43.57 -31.50 39.20
N GLU A 44 -43.13 -32.71 39.52
CA GLU A 44 -43.89 -33.62 40.41
C GLU A 44 -43.82 -33.27 41.91
N GLN A 45 -42.70 -32.72 42.39
CA GLN A 45 -42.55 -32.30 43.79
C GLN A 45 -43.06 -30.87 44.03
N PHE A 46 -42.86 -29.97 43.06
CA PHE A 46 -43.44 -28.63 43.06
C PHE A 46 -44.97 -28.69 42.98
N ALA A 47 -45.56 -29.62 42.22
CA ALA A 47 -47.01 -29.76 42.14
C ALA A 47 -47.66 -30.03 43.49
N LYS A 48 -46.97 -30.76 44.40
CA LYS A 48 -47.42 -31.14 45.74
C LYS A 48 -47.28 -30.04 46.80
N LEU A 49 -46.59 -28.94 46.48
CA LEU A 49 -46.40 -27.81 47.41
C LEU A 49 -47.64 -26.91 47.47
N ASN A 50 -47.95 -26.41 48.67
CA ASN A 50 -48.97 -25.39 48.84
C ASN A 50 -48.49 -24.02 48.27
N LYS A 51 -49.41 -23.06 48.14
CA LYS A 51 -49.10 -21.76 47.51
C LYS A 51 -47.95 -21.00 48.20
N SER A 52 -47.88 -21.04 49.53
CA SER A 52 -46.81 -20.38 50.32
C SER A 52 -45.44 -21.02 50.08
N GLN A 53 -45.37 -22.35 50.07
CA GLN A 53 -44.13 -23.10 49.82
C GLN A 53 -43.61 -22.88 48.40
N LYS A 54 -44.49 -22.79 47.40
CA LYS A 54 -44.10 -22.47 46.01
C LYS A 54 -43.46 -21.08 45.92
N GLU A 55 -43.99 -20.10 46.65
CA GLU A 55 -43.48 -18.73 46.67
C GLU A 55 -42.11 -18.64 47.37
N GLU A 56 -41.92 -19.35 48.48
CA GLU A 56 -40.62 -19.44 49.17
C GLU A 56 -39.54 -20.09 48.29
N VAL A 57 -39.84 -21.20 47.61
CA VAL A 57 -38.89 -21.87 46.72
C VAL A 57 -38.55 -20.99 45.51
N ALA A 58 -39.53 -20.30 44.93
CA ALA A 58 -39.28 -19.36 43.85
C ALA A 58 -38.37 -18.20 44.29
N ASN A 59 -38.57 -17.67 45.49
CA ASN A 59 -37.72 -16.61 46.06
C ASN A 59 -36.30 -17.10 46.34
N LEU A 60 -36.13 -18.33 46.84
CA LEU A 60 -34.82 -18.95 47.04
C LEU A 60 -34.08 -19.14 45.72
N LEU A 61 -34.75 -19.66 44.70
CA LEU A 61 -34.17 -19.85 43.37
C LEU A 61 -33.70 -18.53 42.75
N LYS A 62 -34.51 -17.47 42.86
CA LYS A 62 -34.12 -16.12 42.40
C LYS A 62 -32.87 -15.62 43.12
N ARG A 63 -32.76 -15.82 44.44
CA ARG A 63 -31.55 -15.44 45.20
C ARG A 63 -30.32 -16.21 44.73
N ILE A 64 -30.44 -17.53 44.58
CA ILE A 64 -29.34 -18.39 44.09
C ILE A 64 -28.90 -17.97 42.68
N GLN A 65 -29.84 -17.72 41.77
CA GLN A 65 -29.54 -17.23 40.42
C GLN A 65 -28.81 -15.89 40.44
N GLY A 66 -29.25 -14.96 41.30
CA GLY A 66 -28.59 -13.66 41.48
C GLY A 66 -27.16 -13.78 42.00
N GLU A 67 -26.92 -14.67 42.98
CA GLU A 67 -25.58 -14.93 43.50
C GLU A 67 -24.66 -15.58 42.48
N ILE A 68 -25.15 -16.57 41.71
CA ILE A 68 -24.40 -17.22 40.63
C ILE A 68 -24.04 -16.20 39.54
N ALA A 69 -24.98 -15.34 39.15
CA ALA A 69 -24.71 -14.28 38.17
C ALA A 69 -23.64 -13.30 38.67
N LYS A 70 -23.67 -12.93 39.97
CA LYS A 70 -22.63 -12.11 40.59
C LYS A 70 -21.27 -12.81 40.58
N ALA A 71 -21.24 -14.11 40.88
CA ALA A 71 -20.03 -14.92 40.85
C ALA A 71 -19.45 -15.04 39.42
N GLU A 72 -20.31 -15.22 38.42
CA GLU A 72 -19.93 -15.24 37.00
C GLU A 72 -19.26 -13.93 36.59
N ILE A 73 -19.85 -12.78 36.92
CA ILE A 73 -19.27 -11.46 36.61
C ILE A 73 -17.89 -11.32 37.24
N ILE A 74 -17.73 -11.69 38.51
CA ILE A 74 -16.44 -11.61 39.22
C ILE A 74 -15.41 -12.57 38.59
N ALA A 75 -15.83 -13.79 38.22
CA ALA A 75 -14.97 -14.75 37.52
C ALA A 75 -14.52 -14.21 36.15
N VAL A 76 -15.41 -13.58 35.39
CA VAL A 76 -15.07 -12.93 34.11
C VAL A 76 -14.07 -11.78 34.31
N LYS A 77 -14.21 -10.97 35.37
CA LYS A 77 -13.22 -9.94 35.72
C LYS A 77 -11.84 -10.53 35.96
N ILE A 78 -11.74 -11.65 36.66
CA ILE A 78 -10.47 -12.37 36.90
C ILE A 78 -9.83 -12.79 35.56
N VAL A 79 -10.61 -13.40 34.66
CA VAL A 79 -10.12 -13.85 33.35
C VAL A 79 -9.61 -12.68 32.50
N LYS A 80 -10.32 -11.55 32.53
CA LYS A 80 -9.92 -10.31 31.83
C LYS A 80 -8.73 -9.60 32.48
N GLY A 81 -8.32 -10.01 33.68
CA GLY A 81 -7.27 -9.35 34.45
C GLY A 81 -7.70 -8.01 35.05
N GLU A 82 -9.00 -7.80 35.23
CA GLU A 82 -9.54 -6.60 35.88
C GLU A 82 -9.27 -6.63 37.39
N THR A 83 -9.12 -5.46 37.99
CA THR A 83 -8.86 -5.35 39.43
C THR A 83 -10.14 -5.63 40.21
N LEU A 84 -10.10 -6.62 41.11
CA LEU A 84 -11.21 -6.90 42.03
C LEU A 84 -11.10 -6.07 43.32
N ASN A 85 -12.24 -5.57 43.80
CA ASN A 85 -12.33 -4.96 45.13
C ASN A 85 -12.31 -6.02 46.25
N PHE A 86 -12.22 -5.57 47.51
CA PHE A 86 -12.13 -6.48 48.67
C PHE A 86 -13.36 -7.39 48.80
N GLU A 87 -14.57 -6.84 48.60
CA GLU A 87 -15.82 -7.60 48.71
C GLU A 87 -15.94 -8.66 47.61
N GLU A 88 -15.56 -8.35 46.38
CA GLU A 88 -15.54 -9.28 45.25
C GLU A 88 -14.56 -10.43 45.51
N LYS A 89 -13.35 -10.11 45.98
CA LYS A 89 -12.34 -11.11 46.37
C LYS A 89 -12.84 -12.03 47.47
N LYS A 90 -13.46 -11.46 48.51
CA LYS A 90 -14.02 -12.23 49.63
C LYS A 90 -15.18 -13.11 49.15
N PHE A 91 -16.13 -12.53 48.42
CA PHE A 91 -17.32 -13.22 47.92
C PHE A 91 -16.95 -14.44 47.06
N ILE A 92 -16.12 -14.27 46.03
CA ILE A 92 -15.80 -15.39 45.13
C ILE A 92 -14.95 -16.46 45.84
N LYS A 93 -14.07 -16.07 46.76
CA LYS A 93 -13.24 -17.01 47.52
C LYS A 93 -14.06 -17.86 48.49
N GLU A 94 -15.00 -17.25 49.19
CA GLU A 94 -15.76 -17.92 50.26
C GLU A 94 -17.00 -18.66 49.74
N LYS A 95 -17.71 -18.08 48.76
CA LYS A 95 -19.00 -18.61 48.28
C LYS A 95 -18.88 -19.48 47.03
N TYR A 96 -17.92 -19.18 46.16
CA TYR A 96 -17.79 -19.86 44.85
C TYR A 96 -16.31 -20.18 44.52
N PRO A 97 -15.60 -20.92 45.40
CA PRO A 97 -14.18 -21.24 45.20
C PRO A 97 -13.90 -21.98 43.88
N ASP A 98 -14.83 -22.84 43.45
CA ASP A 98 -14.70 -23.57 42.19
C ASP A 98 -14.70 -22.64 40.98
N LEU A 99 -15.60 -21.64 40.95
CA LEU A 99 -15.64 -20.65 39.86
C LEU A 99 -14.40 -19.75 39.87
N LYS A 100 -13.87 -19.44 41.05
CA LYS A 100 -12.59 -18.74 41.18
C LYS A 100 -11.46 -19.55 40.53
N GLN A 101 -11.38 -20.85 40.84
CA GLN A 101 -10.36 -21.72 40.25
C GLN A 101 -10.48 -21.80 38.73
N VAL A 102 -11.70 -22.00 38.19
CA VAL A 102 -11.92 -22.01 36.74
C VAL A 102 -11.49 -20.68 36.10
N ALA A 103 -11.78 -19.55 36.74
CA ALA A 103 -11.36 -18.24 36.24
C ALA A 103 -9.83 -18.08 36.23
N GLU A 104 -9.14 -18.52 37.29
CA GLU A 104 -7.68 -18.46 37.38
C GLU A 104 -7.00 -19.38 36.36
N GLU A 105 -7.51 -20.59 36.14
CA GLU A 105 -7.04 -21.50 35.10
C GLU A 105 -7.27 -20.91 33.70
N SER A 106 -8.45 -20.36 33.44
CA SER A 106 -8.77 -19.72 32.17
C SER A 106 -7.89 -18.48 31.94
N ALA A 107 -7.57 -17.72 32.98
CA ALA A 107 -6.63 -16.59 32.87
C ALA A 107 -5.21 -17.05 32.50
N LYS A 108 -4.78 -18.23 32.95
CA LYS A 108 -3.50 -18.84 32.55
C LYS A 108 -3.55 -19.30 31.08
N GLU A 109 -4.60 -20.00 30.68
CA GLU A 109 -4.83 -20.42 29.29
C GLU A 109 -4.82 -19.21 28.33
N VAL A 110 -5.45 -18.09 28.72
CA VAL A 110 -5.43 -16.84 27.94
C VAL A 110 -4.01 -16.30 27.78
N LYS A 111 -3.17 -16.32 28.83
CA LYS A 111 -1.78 -15.86 28.74
C LYS A 111 -0.96 -16.74 27.80
N GLU A 112 -1.15 -18.05 27.86
CA GLU A 112 -0.49 -19.01 26.98
C GLU A 112 -0.90 -18.81 25.52
N LEU A 113 -2.21 -18.67 25.26
CA LEU A 113 -2.72 -18.37 23.92
C LEU A 113 -2.16 -17.04 23.38
N LYS A 114 -2.13 -15.99 24.19
CA LYS A 114 -1.53 -14.70 23.80
C LYS A 114 -0.04 -14.86 23.48
N HIS A 115 0.70 -15.71 24.19
CA HIS A 115 2.10 -16.00 23.90
C HIS A 115 2.28 -16.79 22.60
N GLU A 116 1.48 -17.82 22.37
CA GLU A 116 1.48 -18.59 21.12
C GLU A 116 1.20 -17.68 19.91
N ILE A 117 0.17 -16.84 20.00
CA ILE A 117 -0.25 -15.91 18.96
C ILE A 117 0.83 -14.88 18.59
N LYS A 118 1.62 -14.41 19.56
CA LYS A 118 2.73 -13.46 19.28
C LYS A 118 3.76 -14.04 18.33
N ASN A 119 3.95 -15.36 18.35
CA ASN A 119 4.98 -16.04 17.56
C ASN A 119 4.49 -16.46 16.17
N LEU A 120 3.18 -16.29 15.89
CA LEU A 120 2.59 -16.65 14.60
C LEU A 120 2.75 -15.55 13.56
N LYS A 121 3.14 -15.94 12.35
CA LYS A 121 3.47 -15.02 11.25
C LYS A 121 2.23 -14.56 10.49
N SER A 122 1.25 -15.44 10.26
CA SER A 122 0.06 -15.12 9.49
C SER A 122 -1.19 -14.93 10.35
N GLU A 123 -2.14 -14.17 9.81
CA GLU A 123 -3.45 -13.98 10.46
C GLU A 123 -4.27 -15.27 10.47
N ASP A 124 -4.21 -16.04 9.38
CA ASP A 124 -4.91 -17.33 9.28
C ASP A 124 -4.45 -18.31 10.37
N GLN A 125 -3.15 -18.35 10.67
CA GLN A 125 -2.62 -19.16 11.77
C GLN A 125 -3.17 -18.72 13.12
N LYS A 126 -3.25 -17.41 13.38
CA LYS A 126 -3.83 -16.86 14.61
C LYS A 126 -5.32 -17.22 14.74
N GLN A 127 -6.06 -17.09 13.64
CA GLN A 127 -7.48 -17.44 13.62
C GLN A 127 -7.70 -18.95 13.81
N GLN A 128 -6.85 -19.80 13.25
CA GLN A 128 -6.91 -21.25 13.45
C GLN A 128 -6.71 -21.64 14.92
N VAL A 129 -5.76 -21.00 15.61
CA VAL A 129 -5.53 -21.23 17.06
C VAL A 129 -6.78 -20.85 17.87
N ILE A 130 -7.38 -19.69 17.59
CA ILE A 130 -8.63 -19.28 18.24
C ILE A 130 -9.77 -20.27 17.94
N SER A 131 -9.98 -20.61 16.67
CA SER A 131 -11.03 -21.55 16.27
C SER A 131 -10.89 -22.91 16.94
N LYS A 132 -9.65 -23.41 17.09
CA LYS A 132 -9.37 -24.65 17.82
C LYS A 132 -9.76 -24.51 19.30
N ALA A 133 -9.39 -23.42 19.96
CA ALA A 133 -9.75 -23.17 21.35
C ALA A 133 -11.27 -23.08 21.55
N ILE A 134 -11.98 -22.34 20.68
CA ILE A 134 -13.45 -22.23 20.70
C ILE A 134 -14.10 -23.60 20.51
N ASN A 135 -13.64 -24.39 19.55
CA ASN A 135 -14.21 -25.70 19.26
C ASN A 135 -14.00 -26.67 20.42
N ASN A 136 -12.84 -26.63 21.07
CA ASN A 136 -12.57 -27.42 22.27
C ASN A 136 -13.54 -27.07 23.41
N ILE A 137 -13.74 -25.78 23.69
CA ILE A 137 -14.68 -25.31 24.71
C ILE A 137 -16.11 -25.78 24.38
N LYS A 138 -16.55 -25.59 23.12
CA LYS A 138 -17.87 -26.04 22.65
C LYS A 138 -18.05 -27.56 22.78
N LEU A 139 -17.03 -28.34 22.46
CA LEU A 139 -17.06 -29.79 22.59
C LEU A 139 -17.17 -30.23 24.05
N MET A 140 -16.41 -29.61 24.96
CA MET A 140 -16.48 -29.90 26.38
C MET A 140 -17.85 -29.56 26.98
N ASN A 141 -18.46 -28.44 26.57
CA ASN A 141 -19.83 -28.09 26.95
C ASN A 141 -20.85 -29.11 26.43
N LYS A 142 -20.77 -29.51 25.15
CA LYS A 142 -21.64 -30.54 24.57
C LYS A 142 -21.54 -31.90 25.27
N LYS A 143 -20.35 -32.24 25.78
CA LYS A 143 -20.10 -33.47 26.55
C LYS A 143 -20.50 -33.35 28.03
N GLY A 144 -21.00 -32.20 28.47
CA GLY A 144 -21.34 -31.94 29.87
C GLY A 144 -20.14 -31.84 30.81
N ILE A 145 -18.92 -31.70 30.27
CA ILE A 145 -17.68 -31.57 31.05
C ILE A 145 -17.59 -30.16 31.65
N LEU A 146 -18.07 -29.15 30.93
CA LEU A 146 -18.18 -27.78 31.42
C LEU A 146 -19.64 -27.43 31.65
N SER A 147 -19.92 -26.72 32.74
CA SER A 147 -21.20 -26.06 32.92
C SER A 147 -21.37 -24.86 32.00
N GLU A 148 -22.60 -24.34 31.88
CA GLU A 148 -22.86 -23.13 31.10
C GLU A 148 -22.06 -21.93 31.62
N VAL A 149 -22.00 -21.77 32.95
CA VAL A 149 -21.24 -20.68 33.60
C VAL A 149 -19.74 -20.82 33.34
N GLN A 150 -19.17 -22.02 33.46
CA GLN A 150 -17.76 -22.26 33.15
C GLN A 150 -17.44 -22.02 31.66
N THR A 151 -18.39 -22.37 30.78
CA THR A 151 -18.29 -22.09 29.35
C THR A 151 -18.25 -20.58 29.09
N LYS A 152 -19.13 -19.79 29.73
CA LYS A 152 -19.13 -18.32 29.60
C LYS A 152 -17.83 -17.68 30.10
N ILE A 153 -17.30 -18.16 31.23
CA ILE A 153 -16.01 -17.72 31.78
C ILE A 153 -14.87 -17.98 30.79
N LYS A 154 -14.77 -19.21 30.25
CA LYS A 154 -13.74 -19.59 29.28
C LYS A 154 -13.87 -18.83 27.95
N MET A 155 -15.10 -18.67 27.44
CA MET A 155 -15.35 -17.90 26.20
C MET A 155 -14.98 -16.42 26.36
N SER A 156 -15.21 -15.83 27.54
CA SER A 156 -14.78 -14.46 27.85
C SER A 156 -13.25 -14.30 27.78
N GLY A 157 -12.50 -15.37 28.08
CA GLY A 157 -11.05 -15.40 27.89
C GLY A 157 -10.65 -15.37 26.42
N ILE A 158 -11.35 -16.11 25.57
CA ILE A 158 -11.12 -16.08 24.12
C ILE A 158 -11.40 -14.68 23.54
N GLU A 159 -12.47 -14.01 23.97
CA GLU A 159 -12.74 -12.62 23.55
C GLU A 159 -11.57 -11.67 23.88
N GLU A 160 -10.90 -11.89 25.01
CA GLU A 160 -9.74 -11.11 25.43
C GLU A 160 -8.49 -11.43 24.59
N VAL A 161 -8.35 -12.66 24.11
CA VAL A 161 -7.34 -13.04 23.11
C VAL A 161 -7.62 -12.38 21.75
N GLU A 162 -8.88 -12.35 21.31
CA GLU A 162 -9.29 -11.68 20.07
C GLU A 162 -9.03 -10.17 20.10
N LYS A 163 -9.35 -9.51 21.23
CA LYS A 163 -9.00 -8.09 21.44
C LYS A 163 -7.50 -7.86 21.36
N PHE A 164 -6.71 -8.74 21.95
CA PHE A 164 -5.26 -8.68 21.90
C PHE A 164 -4.72 -8.79 20.46
N ILE A 165 -5.26 -9.69 19.64
CA ILE A 165 -4.90 -9.79 18.21
C ILE A 165 -5.23 -8.50 17.45
N LYS A 166 -6.45 -7.97 17.64
CA LYS A 166 -6.85 -6.69 17.02
C LYS A 166 -5.90 -5.55 17.40
N ASN A 167 -5.42 -5.54 18.64
CA ASN A 167 -4.43 -4.54 19.09
C ASN A 167 -3.07 -4.73 18.41
N ILE A 168 -2.54 -5.97 18.32
CA ILE A 168 -1.31 -6.24 17.57
C ILE A 168 -1.43 -5.76 16.11
N GLN A 169 -2.56 -6.03 15.46
CA GLN A 169 -2.78 -5.60 14.08
C GLN A 169 -2.78 -4.08 13.94
N LYS A 170 -3.45 -3.36 14.85
CA LYS A 170 -3.46 -1.90 14.87
C LYS A 170 -2.05 -1.34 15.09
N GLU A 171 -1.29 -1.91 16.03
CA GLU A 171 0.09 -1.53 16.31
C GLU A 171 0.99 -1.78 15.09
N LEU A 172 0.84 -2.93 14.41
CA LEU A 172 1.59 -3.25 13.21
C LEU A 172 1.27 -2.27 12.07
N LYS A 173 -0.01 -1.97 11.82
CA LYS A 173 -0.41 -0.97 10.80
C LYS A 173 0.17 0.41 11.13
N LYS A 174 0.12 0.83 12.39
CA LYS A 174 0.72 2.09 12.84
C LYS A 174 2.24 2.09 12.60
N SER A 175 2.92 0.99 12.91
CA SER A 175 4.37 0.86 12.69
C SER A 175 4.74 0.92 11.21
N GLU A 176 3.92 0.31 10.34
CA GLU A 176 4.09 0.35 8.89
C GLU A 176 3.94 1.78 8.35
N MET A 177 2.91 2.51 8.80
CA MET A 177 2.75 3.92 8.43
C MET A 177 3.95 4.78 8.84
N ILE A 178 4.48 4.58 10.05
CA ILE A 178 5.67 5.30 10.53
C ILE A 178 6.90 4.92 9.69
N ALA A 179 7.06 3.65 9.34
CA ALA A 179 8.13 3.19 8.47
C ALA A 179 8.05 3.82 7.06
N VAL A 180 6.85 3.90 6.49
CA VAL A 180 6.62 4.58 5.21
C VAL A 180 6.99 6.07 5.29
N LYS A 181 6.63 6.77 6.37
CA LYS A 181 7.06 8.17 6.58
C LYS A 181 8.58 8.33 6.55
N ILE A 182 9.33 7.40 7.17
CA ILE A 182 10.80 7.41 7.13
C ILE A 182 11.30 7.30 5.70
N VAL A 183 10.80 6.33 4.92
CA VAL A 183 11.19 6.12 3.52
C VAL A 183 10.91 7.35 2.66
N LYS A 184 9.79 8.04 2.93
CA LYS A 184 9.39 9.28 2.25
C LYS A 184 10.20 10.51 2.69
N GLY A 185 11.02 10.40 3.74
CA GLY A 185 11.75 11.53 4.32
C GLY A 185 10.86 12.50 5.11
N GLU A 186 9.67 12.07 5.52
CA GLU A 186 8.76 12.87 6.34
C GLU A 186 9.27 13.01 7.78
N ARG A 187 8.96 14.15 8.42
CA ARG A 187 9.34 14.39 9.82
C ARG A 187 8.49 13.53 10.76
N LEU A 188 9.14 12.69 11.55
CA LEU A 188 8.50 11.97 12.65
C LEU A 188 8.47 12.80 13.94
N ASN A 189 7.35 12.71 14.66
CA ASN A 189 7.25 13.26 16.02
C ASN A 189 7.98 12.36 17.05
N SER A 190 8.11 12.83 18.29
CA SER A 190 8.83 12.12 19.36
C SER A 190 8.19 10.77 19.72
N GLU A 191 6.87 10.69 19.74
CA GLU A 191 6.12 9.46 20.03
C GLU A 191 6.30 8.41 18.94
N GLU A 192 6.23 8.80 17.67
CA GLU A 192 6.46 7.93 16.52
C GLU A 192 7.88 7.36 16.53
N LYS A 193 8.88 8.21 16.80
CA LYS A 193 10.28 7.81 16.93
C LYS A 193 10.49 6.79 18.04
N LYS A 194 9.86 7.01 19.20
CA LYS A 194 9.94 6.11 20.36
C LYS A 194 9.23 4.79 20.07
N PHE A 195 7.99 4.86 19.57
CA PHE A 195 7.15 3.71 19.25
C PHE A 195 7.84 2.73 18.30
N ILE A 196 8.30 3.19 17.13
CA ILE A 196 8.94 2.28 16.16
C ILE A 196 10.30 1.77 16.64
N LYS A 197 11.05 2.55 17.43
CA LYS A 197 12.34 2.12 18.00
C LYS A 197 12.16 1.00 19.02
N GLU A 198 11.17 1.12 19.91
CA GLU A 198 10.99 0.20 21.04
C GLU A 198 10.17 -1.03 20.65
N LYS A 199 9.14 -0.87 19.82
CA LYS A 199 8.20 -1.95 19.50
C LYS A 199 8.53 -2.71 18.21
N TYR A 200 9.09 -2.02 17.21
CA TYR A 200 9.32 -2.58 15.87
C TYR A 200 10.68 -2.17 15.29
N PRO A 201 11.80 -2.50 15.97
CA PRO A 201 13.15 -2.13 15.53
C PRO A 201 13.48 -2.64 14.12
N ASP A 202 13.01 -3.83 13.76
CA ASP A 202 13.24 -4.44 12.46
C ASP A 202 12.61 -3.62 11.32
N LEU A 203 11.36 -3.16 11.51
CA LEU A 203 10.70 -2.32 10.51
C LEU A 203 11.36 -0.95 10.39
N LYS A 204 11.89 -0.41 11.49
CA LYS A 204 12.69 0.83 11.46
C LYS A 204 13.96 0.63 10.64
N GLN A 205 14.64 -0.50 10.78
CA GLN A 205 15.84 -0.82 10.02
C GLN A 205 15.52 -0.92 8.53
N VAL A 206 14.51 -1.72 8.16
CA VAL A 206 14.06 -1.86 6.76
C VAL A 206 13.68 -0.52 6.15
N ALA A 207 13.01 0.35 6.90
CA ALA A 207 12.66 1.69 6.43
C ALA A 207 13.90 2.54 6.13
N LYS A 208 14.93 2.51 6.99
CA LYS A 208 16.19 3.24 6.76
C LYS A 208 16.98 2.71 5.57
N GLU A 209 17.05 1.39 5.43
CA GLU A 209 17.70 0.75 4.28
C GLU A 209 16.97 1.14 2.98
N SER A 210 15.64 1.07 2.98
CA SER A 210 14.83 1.49 1.85
C SER A 210 14.96 2.98 1.54
N GLU A 211 15.07 3.85 2.55
CA GLU A 211 15.33 5.29 2.34
C GLU A 211 16.66 5.51 1.59
N LYS A 212 17.71 4.73 1.94
CA LYS A 212 19.01 4.77 1.27
C LYS A 212 18.91 4.27 -0.17
N GLU A 213 18.28 3.12 -0.39
CA GLU A 213 18.04 2.55 -1.73
C GLU A 213 17.27 3.54 -2.64
N VAL A 214 16.27 4.24 -2.10
CA VAL A 214 15.52 5.28 -2.82
C VAL A 214 16.42 6.44 -3.23
N LYS A 215 17.33 6.89 -2.35
CA LYS A 215 18.28 7.97 -2.67
C LYS A 215 19.23 7.55 -3.77
N GLU A 216 19.76 6.33 -3.71
CA GLU A 216 20.64 5.75 -4.74
C GLU A 216 19.92 5.62 -6.09
N LEU A 217 18.69 5.09 -6.09
CA LEU A 217 17.89 4.94 -7.32
C LEU A 217 17.52 6.30 -7.94
N LYS A 218 17.21 7.32 -7.13
CA LYS A 218 17.01 8.70 -7.63
C LYS A 218 18.26 9.25 -8.30
N HIS A 219 19.44 8.98 -7.74
CA HIS A 219 20.70 9.41 -8.33
C HIS A 219 20.98 8.70 -9.66
N GLU A 220 20.78 7.38 -9.72
CA GLU A 220 20.90 6.59 -10.95
C GLU A 220 19.98 7.14 -12.05
N ILE A 221 18.70 7.34 -11.74
CA ILE A 221 17.68 7.83 -12.68
C ILE A 221 17.97 9.24 -13.21
N LYS A 222 18.59 10.10 -12.40
CA LYS A 222 18.97 11.45 -12.83
C LYS A 222 19.98 11.43 -13.97
N ASN A 223 20.82 10.40 -14.03
CA ASN A 223 21.87 10.26 -15.05
C ASN A 223 21.42 9.51 -16.31
N LEU A 224 20.19 8.96 -16.32
CA LEU A 224 19.63 8.26 -17.48
C LEU A 224 19.03 9.24 -18.49
N LYS A 225 19.34 9.03 -19.77
CA LYS A 225 18.97 9.94 -20.87
C LYS A 225 17.54 9.71 -21.35
N SER A 226 17.13 8.45 -21.49
CA SER A 226 15.81 8.10 -22.05
C SER A 226 14.78 7.76 -20.97
N GLU A 227 13.50 7.93 -21.29
CA GLU A 227 12.42 7.55 -20.39
C GLU A 227 12.30 6.03 -20.26
N GLU A 228 12.55 5.28 -21.33
CA GLU A 228 12.55 3.81 -21.31
C GLU A 228 13.58 3.26 -20.32
N GLN A 229 14.79 3.84 -20.30
CA GLN A 229 15.84 3.47 -19.34
C GLN A 229 15.39 3.70 -17.89
N LYS A 230 14.73 4.83 -17.62
CA LYS A 230 14.20 5.16 -16.29
C LYS A 230 13.11 4.17 -15.86
N GLN A 231 12.19 3.83 -16.77
CA GLN A 231 11.14 2.85 -16.52
C GLN A 231 11.69 1.43 -16.32
N GLN A 232 12.75 1.07 -17.05
CA GLN A 232 13.43 -0.21 -16.88
C GLN A 232 14.10 -0.32 -15.50
N ALA A 233 14.76 0.74 -15.03
CA ALA A 233 15.36 0.80 -13.70
C ALA A 233 14.30 0.60 -12.59
N ILE A 234 13.16 1.30 -12.70
CA ILE A 234 12.01 1.12 -11.77
C ILE A 234 11.47 -0.31 -11.82
N SER A 235 11.24 -0.83 -13.03
CA SER A 235 10.69 -2.19 -13.23
C SER A 235 11.61 -3.26 -12.64
N LYS A 236 12.93 -3.09 -12.78
CA LYS A 236 13.93 -3.96 -12.16
C LYS A 236 13.83 -3.92 -10.63
N ALA A 237 13.74 -2.73 -10.03
CA ALA A 237 13.59 -2.58 -8.59
C ALA A 237 12.29 -3.22 -8.07
N ILE A 238 11.16 -2.99 -8.75
CA ILE A 238 9.86 -3.60 -8.42
C ILE A 238 9.93 -5.13 -8.49
N ASN A 239 10.52 -5.67 -9.56
CA ASN A 239 10.63 -7.11 -9.76
C ASN A 239 11.52 -7.77 -8.70
N ASN A 240 12.61 -7.11 -8.30
CA ASN A 240 13.46 -7.58 -7.21
C ASN A 240 12.68 -7.66 -5.88
N ILE A 241 11.94 -6.61 -5.53
CA ILE A 241 11.09 -6.60 -4.32
C ILE A 241 10.06 -7.74 -4.36
N LYS A 242 9.36 -7.90 -5.49
CA LYS A 242 8.37 -8.97 -5.67
C LYS A 242 9.00 -10.36 -5.56
N LEU A 243 10.19 -10.56 -6.12
CA LEU A 243 10.93 -11.83 -6.05
C LEU A 243 11.32 -12.15 -4.60
N MET A 244 11.83 -11.18 -3.85
CA MET A 244 12.19 -11.37 -2.44
C MET A 244 10.98 -11.72 -1.57
N ASN A 245 9.82 -11.10 -1.83
CA ASN A 245 8.56 -11.46 -1.17
C ASN A 245 8.14 -12.90 -1.51
N LYS A 246 8.18 -13.29 -2.79
CA LYS A 246 7.86 -14.68 -3.21
C LYS A 246 8.77 -15.72 -2.56
N LYS A 247 10.04 -15.38 -2.33
CA LYS A 247 11.01 -16.24 -1.63
C LYS A 247 10.85 -16.24 -0.10
N GLY A 248 9.91 -15.46 0.44
CA GLY A 248 9.71 -15.31 1.88
C GLY A 248 10.82 -14.55 2.62
N ILE A 249 11.70 -13.87 1.88
CA ILE A 249 12.81 -13.07 2.43
C ILE A 249 12.26 -11.76 3.02
N LEU A 250 11.28 -11.16 2.33
CA LEU A 250 10.54 -10.00 2.82
C LEU A 250 9.17 -10.44 3.32
N SER A 251 8.75 -9.88 4.45
CA SER A 251 7.35 -9.93 4.86
C SER A 251 6.49 -9.01 3.99
N GLU A 252 5.18 -9.16 4.06
CA GLU A 252 4.25 -8.27 3.35
C GLU A 252 4.42 -6.80 3.78
N ALA A 253 4.61 -6.54 5.08
CA ALA A 253 4.81 -5.19 5.59
C ALA A 253 6.12 -4.58 5.07
N GLN A 254 7.21 -5.36 5.07
CA GLN A 254 8.50 -4.91 4.51
C GLN A 254 8.40 -4.64 3.00
N THR A 255 7.63 -5.48 2.28
CA THR A 255 7.33 -5.29 0.86
C THR A 255 6.59 -3.97 0.63
N ARG A 256 5.52 -3.69 1.39
CA ARG A 256 4.77 -2.43 1.28
C ARG A 256 5.64 -1.21 1.57
N ILE A 257 6.48 -1.27 2.61
CA ILE A 257 7.44 -0.19 2.94
C ILE A 257 8.39 0.09 1.77
N LYS A 258 9.01 -0.95 1.20
CA LYS A 258 9.93 -0.79 0.06
C LYS A 258 9.22 -0.28 -1.20
N MET A 259 8.00 -0.76 -1.48
CA MET A 259 7.19 -0.30 -2.62
C MET A 259 6.80 1.17 -2.50
N SER A 260 6.47 1.67 -1.29
CA SER A 260 6.26 3.10 -1.07
C SER A 260 7.51 3.95 -1.36
N GLY A 261 8.71 3.38 -1.23
CA GLY A 261 9.94 4.03 -1.68
C GLY A 261 9.99 4.20 -3.20
N ILE A 262 9.57 3.20 -3.96
CA ILE A 262 9.49 3.27 -5.41
C ILE A 262 8.49 4.33 -5.87
N GLU A 263 7.34 4.45 -5.20
CA GLU A 263 6.37 5.53 -5.48
C GLU A 263 6.99 6.94 -5.37
N GLU A 264 7.91 7.14 -4.41
CA GLU A 264 8.64 8.41 -4.28
C GLU A 264 9.67 8.64 -5.39
N VAL A 265 10.20 7.58 -5.99
CA VAL A 265 11.05 7.65 -7.18
C VAL A 265 10.23 8.02 -8.41
N GLU A 266 9.05 7.44 -8.58
CA GLU A 266 8.13 7.79 -9.67
C GLU A 266 7.66 9.25 -9.60
N LYS A 267 7.32 9.74 -8.40
CA LYS A 267 7.00 11.16 -8.17
C LYS A 267 8.18 12.06 -8.54
N PHE A 268 9.39 11.66 -8.19
CA PHE A 268 10.60 12.39 -8.53
C PHE A 268 10.81 12.48 -10.05
N ILE A 269 10.61 11.38 -10.81
CA ILE A 269 10.67 11.40 -12.28
C ILE A 269 9.62 12.35 -12.86
N LYS A 270 8.37 12.26 -12.41
CA LYS A 270 7.28 13.14 -12.87
C LYS A 270 7.63 14.62 -12.64
N ASN A 271 8.26 14.94 -11.51
CA ASN A 271 8.74 16.29 -11.24
C ASN A 271 9.86 16.72 -12.19
N ILE A 272 10.85 15.86 -12.46
CA ILE A 272 11.90 16.15 -13.46
C ILE A 272 11.26 16.43 -14.83
N GLN A 273 10.36 15.57 -15.30
CA GLN A 273 9.69 15.75 -16.59
C GLN A 273 8.90 17.06 -16.66
N LYS A 274 8.20 17.42 -15.58
CA LYS A 274 7.46 18.68 -15.49
C LYS A 274 8.40 19.89 -15.55
N GLU A 275 9.56 19.82 -14.89
CA GLU A 275 10.56 20.88 -14.95
C GLU A 275 11.19 21.00 -16.34
N LEU A 276 11.52 19.87 -16.99
CA LEU A 276 12.04 19.86 -18.36
C LEU A 276 11.07 20.49 -19.36
N LYS A 277 9.77 20.16 -19.28
CA LYS A 277 8.74 20.80 -20.12
C LYS A 277 8.63 22.31 -19.87
N LYS A 278 8.77 22.75 -18.62
CA LYS A 278 8.80 24.19 -18.30
C LYS A 278 10.02 24.87 -18.91
N SER A 279 11.20 24.25 -18.80
CA SER A 279 12.43 24.81 -19.34
C SER A 279 12.40 24.87 -20.88
N GLU A 280 11.82 23.86 -21.55
CA GLU A 280 11.56 23.87 -22.99
C GLU A 280 10.68 25.07 -23.41
N ILE A 281 9.58 25.33 -22.70
CA ILE A 281 8.69 26.46 -23.00
C ILE A 281 9.44 27.78 -22.85
N ILE A 282 10.23 27.95 -21.79
CA ILE A 282 11.02 29.17 -21.56
C ILE A 282 12.07 29.34 -22.66
N ALA A 283 12.73 28.26 -23.08
CA ALA A 283 13.68 28.28 -24.20
C ALA A 283 13.02 28.75 -25.51
N ILE A 284 11.82 28.24 -25.83
CA ILE A 284 11.06 28.68 -27.00
C ILE A 284 10.67 30.16 -26.89
N LYS A 285 10.22 30.63 -25.72
CA LYS A 285 9.92 32.05 -25.49
C LYS A 285 11.12 32.95 -25.74
N MET A 286 12.31 32.53 -25.28
CA MET A 286 13.55 33.26 -25.52
C MET A 286 13.87 33.37 -27.01
N ILE A 287 13.69 32.29 -27.79
CA ILE A 287 13.87 32.30 -29.25
C ILE A 287 12.93 33.31 -29.92
N LYS A 288 11.67 33.31 -29.51
CA LYS A 288 10.62 34.21 -30.02
C LYS A 288 10.74 35.65 -29.49
N SER A 289 11.77 35.95 -28.69
CA SER A 289 11.95 37.25 -28.04
C SER A 289 10.75 37.69 -27.18
N GLU A 290 10.00 36.71 -26.65
CA GLU A 290 8.87 36.97 -25.76
C GLU A 290 9.36 37.44 -24.38
N LYS A 291 8.55 38.25 -23.70
CA LYS A 291 8.88 38.76 -22.37
C LYS A 291 8.78 37.64 -21.32
N LEU A 292 9.92 37.24 -20.78
CA LEU A 292 9.98 36.31 -19.64
C LEU A 292 9.57 36.98 -18.33
N THR A 293 8.86 36.23 -17.47
CA THR A 293 8.59 36.64 -16.08
C THR A 293 9.87 36.58 -15.22
N ILE A 294 9.83 37.19 -14.03
CA ILE A 294 10.96 37.14 -13.09
C ILE A 294 11.28 35.68 -12.71
N GLU A 295 10.26 34.86 -12.46
CA GLU A 295 10.42 33.46 -12.11
C GLU A 295 11.05 32.64 -13.25
N GLU A 296 10.63 32.88 -14.50
CA GLU A 296 11.20 32.22 -15.68
C GLU A 296 12.68 32.59 -15.88
N LYS A 297 13.01 33.88 -15.68
CA LYS A 297 14.40 34.35 -15.72
C LYS A 297 15.26 33.71 -14.64
N ASN A 298 14.78 33.63 -13.40
CA ASN A 298 15.51 33.00 -12.32
C ASN A 298 15.70 31.49 -12.59
N LEU A 299 14.67 30.80 -13.07
CA LEU A 299 14.76 29.38 -13.41
C LEU A 299 15.86 29.10 -14.45
N ILE A 300 15.92 29.87 -15.53
CA ILE A 300 16.90 29.62 -16.60
C ILE A 300 18.30 30.10 -16.23
N ASN A 301 18.42 31.21 -15.47
CA ASN A 301 19.71 31.78 -15.12
C ASN A 301 20.41 31.03 -13.97
N GLU A 302 19.64 30.62 -12.96
CA GLU A 302 20.21 30.01 -11.75
C GLU A 302 20.21 28.49 -11.80
N LYS A 303 19.12 27.90 -12.31
CA LYS A 303 18.91 26.44 -12.25
C LYS A 303 19.35 25.70 -13.51
N TYR A 304 19.28 26.35 -14.68
CA TYR A 304 19.59 25.76 -15.99
C TYR A 304 20.49 26.65 -16.87
N PRO A 305 21.68 27.08 -16.39
CA PRO A 305 22.55 27.98 -17.14
C PRO A 305 23.05 27.38 -18.47
N GLU A 306 23.23 26.07 -18.53
CA GLU A 306 23.62 25.35 -19.75
C GLU A 306 22.57 25.50 -20.86
N LEU A 307 21.28 25.33 -20.50
CA LEU A 307 20.17 25.52 -21.44
C LEU A 307 20.13 26.94 -21.97
N ARG A 308 20.40 27.95 -21.13
CA ARG A 308 20.49 29.34 -21.58
C ARG A 308 21.55 29.52 -22.68
N HIS A 309 22.75 29.02 -22.45
CA HIS A 309 23.83 29.10 -23.43
C HIS A 309 23.49 28.38 -24.73
N GLU A 310 22.81 27.24 -24.63
CA GLU A 310 22.36 26.49 -25.79
C GLU A 310 21.30 27.26 -26.59
N VAL A 311 20.33 27.85 -25.90
CA VAL A 311 19.31 28.71 -26.50
C VAL A 311 19.94 29.93 -27.19
N GLU A 312 20.95 30.55 -26.60
CA GLU A 312 21.69 31.66 -27.24
C GLU A 312 22.38 31.22 -28.55
N LYS A 313 22.89 29.98 -28.62
CA LYS A 313 23.42 29.39 -29.86
C LYS A 313 22.31 29.23 -30.91
N TYR A 314 21.13 28.78 -30.51
CA TYR A 314 19.98 28.65 -31.41
C TYR A 314 19.42 30.00 -31.89
N ILE A 315 19.43 31.03 -31.03
CA ILE A 315 19.08 32.41 -31.42
C ILE A 315 20.05 32.93 -32.49
N LYS A 316 21.36 32.75 -32.29
CA LYS A 316 22.37 33.13 -33.31
C LYS A 316 22.15 32.41 -34.63
N LYS A 317 21.85 31.12 -34.58
CA LYS A 317 21.54 30.30 -35.76
C LYS A 317 20.27 30.79 -36.47
N SER A 318 19.20 31.08 -35.72
CA SER A 318 17.97 31.68 -36.24
C SER A 318 18.25 33.01 -36.95
N ASN A 319 19.05 33.89 -36.35
CA ASN A 319 19.42 35.17 -36.96
C ASN A 319 20.24 34.99 -38.25
N SER A 320 21.19 34.04 -38.29
CA SER A 320 21.92 33.72 -39.52
C SER A 320 20.99 33.21 -40.63
N LEU A 321 20.02 32.36 -40.27
CA LEU A 321 19.00 31.88 -41.20
C LEU A 321 18.11 33.02 -41.69
N LYS A 322 17.69 33.96 -40.81
CA LYS A 322 16.96 35.17 -41.19
C LYS A 322 17.71 35.97 -42.27
N GLU A 323 19.02 36.19 -42.10
CA GLU A 323 19.82 36.91 -43.09
C GLU A 323 19.94 36.15 -44.43
N GLN A 324 20.13 34.83 -44.40
CA GLN A 324 20.14 34.02 -45.63
C GLN A 324 18.81 34.10 -46.38
N LEU A 325 17.69 34.02 -45.65
CA LEU A 325 16.36 34.09 -46.25
C LEU A 325 16.01 35.48 -46.80
N LYS A 326 16.58 36.56 -46.25
CA LYS A 326 16.45 37.92 -46.83
C LYS A 326 17.09 38.02 -48.20
N LEU A 327 18.19 37.30 -48.44
CA LEU A 327 18.94 37.34 -49.70
C LEU A 327 18.29 36.51 -50.82
N CYS A 328 17.34 35.64 -50.50
CA CYS A 328 16.64 34.82 -51.49
C CYS A 328 15.68 35.64 -52.36
N LYS A 329 15.76 35.41 -53.68
CA LYS A 329 15.01 36.15 -54.70
C LYS A 329 13.57 35.67 -54.83
N ASN A 330 13.32 34.38 -54.62
CA ASN A 330 12.01 33.77 -54.78
C ASN A 330 11.67 32.80 -53.63
N GLU A 331 10.44 32.30 -53.63
CA GLU A 331 9.93 31.43 -52.57
C GLU A 331 10.52 30.02 -52.63
N GLU A 332 10.85 29.50 -53.82
CA GLU A 332 11.46 28.18 -53.99
C GLU A 332 12.86 28.11 -53.36
N GLU A 333 13.69 29.14 -53.56
CA GLU A 333 15.00 29.26 -52.92
C GLU A 333 14.89 29.24 -51.39
N ARG A 334 13.88 29.91 -50.83
CA ARG A 334 13.62 29.93 -49.38
C ARG A 334 13.20 28.56 -48.88
N GLN A 335 12.30 27.89 -49.60
CA GLN A 335 11.85 26.54 -49.25
C GLN A 335 13.00 25.54 -49.28
N GLN A 336 13.92 25.64 -50.25
CA GLN A 336 15.09 24.77 -50.31
C GLN A 336 16.03 24.95 -49.11
N ILE A 337 16.32 26.21 -48.72
CA ILE A 337 17.17 26.50 -47.54
C ILE A 337 16.52 25.98 -46.27
N VAL A 338 15.23 26.28 -46.04
CA VAL A 338 14.49 25.83 -44.85
C VAL A 338 14.43 24.30 -44.80
N SER A 339 14.10 23.65 -45.92
CA SER A 339 14.01 22.18 -45.99
C SER A 339 15.36 21.50 -45.73
N LYS A 340 16.46 22.09 -46.19
CA LYS A 340 17.81 21.59 -45.92
C LYS A 340 18.13 21.65 -44.43
N GLU A 341 17.76 22.75 -43.76
CA GLU A 341 18.02 22.92 -42.34
C GLU A 341 17.16 21.98 -41.48
N ILE A 342 15.87 21.83 -41.82
CA ILE A 342 14.96 20.86 -41.18
C ILE A 342 15.53 19.44 -41.29
N LYS A 343 15.89 18.99 -42.50
CA LYS A 343 16.47 17.65 -42.72
C LYS A 343 17.76 17.42 -41.93
N ASN A 344 18.59 18.45 -41.80
CA ASN A 344 19.84 18.35 -41.04
C ASN A 344 19.54 18.07 -39.56
N ILE A 345 18.62 18.84 -38.97
CA ILE A 345 18.24 18.69 -37.56
C ILE A 345 17.51 17.35 -37.32
N GLU A 346 16.62 16.93 -38.22
CA GLU A 346 15.97 15.60 -38.16
C GLU A 346 17.00 14.46 -38.20
N ASN A 347 18.02 14.56 -39.05
CA ASN A 347 19.11 13.59 -39.13
C ASN A 347 19.98 13.57 -37.87
N MET A 348 20.23 14.74 -37.25
CA MET A 348 20.92 14.80 -35.97
C MET A 348 20.10 14.13 -34.86
N SER A 349 18.78 14.32 -34.86
CA SER A 349 17.86 13.68 -33.91
C SER A 349 17.81 12.17 -34.10
N SER A 350 17.65 11.68 -35.33
CA SER A 350 17.57 10.24 -35.62
C SER A 350 18.87 9.48 -35.27
N LYS A 351 20.01 10.17 -35.30
CA LYS A 351 21.31 9.66 -34.85
C LYS A 351 21.53 9.78 -33.33
N GLY A 352 20.59 10.35 -32.58
CA GLY A 352 20.71 10.58 -31.14
C GLY A 352 21.76 11.62 -30.76
N ILE A 353 22.16 12.48 -31.70
CA ILE A 353 23.13 13.56 -31.47
C ILE A 353 22.50 14.67 -30.65
N ILE A 354 21.22 14.96 -30.90
CA ILE A 354 20.42 15.91 -30.15
C ILE A 354 19.22 15.21 -29.50
N SER A 355 18.80 15.71 -28.35
CA SER A 355 17.62 15.28 -27.63
C SER A 355 16.32 15.75 -28.30
N GLU A 356 15.19 15.16 -27.90
CA GLU A 356 13.86 15.58 -28.36
C GLU A 356 13.55 17.05 -27.99
N SER A 357 14.00 17.48 -26.81
CA SER A 357 13.88 18.87 -26.34
C SER A 357 14.67 19.82 -27.23
N GLU A 358 15.92 19.47 -27.54
CA GLU A 358 16.79 20.25 -28.42
C GLU A 358 16.22 20.30 -29.85
N LEU A 359 15.65 19.20 -30.36
CA LEU A 359 14.95 19.17 -31.64
C LEU A 359 13.79 20.19 -31.66
N LYS A 360 12.92 20.21 -30.65
CA LYS A 360 11.80 21.15 -30.56
C LYS A 360 12.27 22.60 -30.52
N ILE A 361 13.32 22.88 -29.74
CA ILE A 361 13.91 24.22 -29.62
C ILE A 361 14.53 24.66 -30.97
N ASN A 362 15.24 23.78 -31.66
CA ASN A 362 15.79 24.05 -33.00
C ASN A 362 14.70 24.31 -34.04
N MET A 363 13.62 23.51 -34.03
CA MET A 363 12.50 23.71 -34.94
C MET A 363 11.80 25.05 -34.68
N ALA A 364 11.63 25.46 -33.43
CA ALA A 364 11.09 26.77 -33.08
C ALA A 364 12.00 27.92 -33.59
N ALA A 365 13.32 27.74 -33.56
CA ALA A 365 14.27 28.72 -34.10
C ALA A 365 14.17 28.89 -35.62
N ILE A 366 13.92 27.80 -36.37
CA ILE A 366 13.63 27.85 -37.81
C ILE A 366 12.29 28.52 -38.08
N GLU A 367 11.24 28.12 -37.35
CA GLU A 367 9.90 28.67 -37.47
C GLU A 367 9.92 30.20 -37.29
N GLU A 368 10.60 30.67 -36.25
CA GLU A 368 10.77 32.10 -35.96
C GLU A 368 11.53 32.84 -37.08
N ALA A 369 12.52 32.21 -37.71
CA ALA A 369 13.22 32.80 -38.86
C ALA A 369 12.30 32.96 -40.08
N VAL A 370 11.45 31.96 -40.33
CA VAL A 370 10.49 31.97 -41.44
C VAL A 370 9.38 32.99 -41.21
N ILE A 371 8.84 33.08 -39.99
CA ILE A 371 7.81 34.06 -39.61
C ILE A 371 8.32 35.48 -39.83
N PHE A 372 9.52 35.80 -39.34
CA PHE A 372 10.13 37.11 -39.51
C PHE A 372 10.17 37.57 -40.97
N ILE A 373 10.49 36.66 -41.90
CA ILE A 373 10.55 36.98 -43.32
C ILE A 373 9.16 37.23 -43.91
N LYS A 374 8.15 36.49 -43.47
CA LYS A 374 6.76 36.71 -43.90
C LYS A 374 6.22 38.05 -43.39
N ASP A 375 6.51 38.39 -42.14
CA ASP A 375 6.13 39.67 -41.55
C ASP A 375 6.86 40.85 -42.22
N SER A 376 8.16 40.71 -42.52
CA SER A 376 8.89 41.75 -43.26
C SER A 376 8.36 41.96 -44.69
N LYS A 377 7.91 40.89 -45.38
CA LYS A 377 7.21 41.00 -46.67
C LYS A 377 5.84 41.66 -46.52
N LEU A 378 5.10 41.38 -45.45
CA LEU A 378 3.82 42.03 -45.15
C LEU A 378 3.99 43.51 -44.83
N GLU A 379 5.11 43.92 -44.22
CA GLU A 379 5.44 45.33 -44.02
C GLU A 379 5.89 46.03 -45.29
N ILE A 380 6.63 45.34 -46.19
CA ILE A 380 6.96 45.87 -47.52
C ILE A 380 5.70 46.01 -48.39
N ASN A 381 4.73 45.13 -48.26
CA ASN A 381 3.46 45.18 -49.00
C ASN A 381 2.38 46.02 -48.30
N LYS A 382 2.65 46.64 -47.14
CA LYS A 382 1.68 47.50 -46.43
C LYS A 382 1.51 48.89 -47.05
N GLU A 383 2.26 49.23 -48.09
CA GLU A 383 1.87 50.31 -49.01
C GLU A 383 0.70 49.92 -49.94
N GLU A 384 0.29 48.64 -49.97
CA GLU A 384 -0.98 48.22 -50.58
C GLU A 384 -1.82 47.32 -49.65
N ARG A 385 -2.75 48.01 -48.98
CA ARG A 385 -4.09 47.58 -48.53
C ARG A 385 -4.18 46.76 -47.24
N GLU A 386 -4.76 47.45 -46.26
CA GLU A 386 -5.69 46.92 -45.27
C GLU A 386 -6.82 46.13 -45.95
N ASN A 387 -6.75 44.80 -46.00
CA ASN A 387 -7.89 43.87 -46.01
C ASN A 387 -7.44 42.43 -46.26
N ASP A 388 -6.71 41.79 -45.34
CA ASP A 388 -6.81 40.32 -45.20
C ASP A 388 -6.14 39.74 -43.94
N LYS A 389 -6.39 40.37 -42.78
CA LYS A 389 -5.98 39.78 -41.48
C LYS A 389 -6.69 38.44 -41.16
N GLY A 390 -7.63 37.99 -42.00
CA GLY A 390 -8.48 36.80 -41.78
C GLY A 390 -8.08 35.52 -42.53
N LYS A 391 -7.16 35.55 -43.50
CA LYS A 391 -6.75 34.36 -44.28
C LYS A 391 -5.36 33.80 -43.96
N LEU A 392 -4.62 34.45 -43.06
CA LEU A 392 -3.19 34.24 -42.80
C LEU A 392 -2.83 33.05 -41.89
N LEU A 393 -3.69 32.03 -41.79
CA LEU A 393 -3.61 30.98 -40.76
C LEU A 393 -3.39 29.55 -41.27
N LYS A 394 -2.92 29.34 -42.51
CA LYS A 394 -2.78 27.99 -43.12
C LYS A 394 -1.36 27.48 -43.38
N PHE A 395 -0.32 28.09 -42.80
CA PHE A 395 1.04 27.53 -42.80
C PHE A 395 1.66 27.49 -41.41
N ILE A 396 0.89 27.02 -40.42
CA ILE A 396 1.45 26.66 -39.12
C ILE A 396 2.07 25.27 -39.31
N ILE A 397 3.39 25.24 -39.52
CA ILE A 397 4.22 24.08 -39.16
C ILE A 397 4.02 23.94 -37.66
N ASN A 398 3.00 23.18 -37.25
CA ASN A 398 2.74 22.97 -35.84
C ASN A 398 3.91 22.15 -35.29
N PRO A 399 4.77 22.69 -34.40
CA PRO A 399 5.90 21.92 -33.87
C PRO A 399 5.44 20.67 -33.10
N TYR A 400 4.16 20.59 -32.71
CA TYR A 400 3.56 19.41 -32.10
C TYR A 400 3.12 18.32 -33.11
N PHE A 401 3.03 18.62 -34.41
CA PHE A 401 2.70 17.61 -35.43
C PHE A 401 3.87 16.67 -35.73
N TYR A 402 5.11 17.14 -35.58
CA TYR A 402 6.33 16.37 -35.86
C TYR A 402 6.71 15.39 -34.75
N VAL A 403 6.05 15.45 -33.59
CA VAL A 403 6.40 14.68 -32.39
C VAL A 403 5.52 13.41 -32.26
N GLY A 404 4.51 13.23 -33.12
CA GLY A 404 3.60 12.09 -33.07
C GLY A 404 4.05 10.84 -33.83
N THR A 405 5.13 10.88 -34.63
CA THR A 405 5.34 9.86 -35.68
C THR A 405 6.80 9.41 -35.80
N VAL A 406 7.35 8.88 -34.71
CA VAL A 406 8.54 8.00 -34.79
C VAL A 406 8.12 6.53 -34.98
N SER A 407 6.82 6.22 -35.03
CA SER A 407 6.32 4.96 -35.56
C SER A 407 5.19 5.23 -36.54
N ASP A 408 5.44 4.96 -37.81
CA ASP A 408 4.52 4.40 -38.81
C ASP A 408 4.63 5.11 -40.16
N ASN A 409 4.89 4.28 -41.16
CA ASN A 409 5.03 4.57 -42.60
C ASN A 409 3.83 5.31 -43.24
N LEU A 410 2.79 5.60 -42.47
CA LEU A 410 1.61 6.37 -42.88
C LEU A 410 1.85 7.89 -42.83
N SER A 411 2.75 8.37 -41.97
CA SER A 411 3.05 9.81 -41.80
C SER A 411 3.79 10.41 -43.01
N SER A 412 4.71 9.65 -43.59
CA SER A 412 5.37 9.97 -44.86
C SER A 412 4.36 10.13 -46.00
N ILE A 413 3.29 9.31 -45.99
CA ILE A 413 2.22 9.35 -46.99
C ILE A 413 1.36 10.62 -46.82
N PHE A 414 1.09 11.08 -45.60
CA PHE A 414 0.35 12.34 -45.38
C PHE A 414 1.13 13.59 -45.75
N ILE A 415 2.46 13.62 -45.55
CA ILE A 415 3.32 14.74 -46.00
C ILE A 415 3.36 14.77 -47.53
N ILE A 416 3.47 13.61 -48.19
CA ILE A 416 3.43 13.51 -49.64
C ILE A 416 2.04 13.88 -50.19
N ILE A 417 0.96 13.45 -49.56
CA ILE A 417 -0.42 13.82 -49.96
C ILE A 417 -0.65 15.33 -49.77
N ALA A 418 -0.19 15.94 -48.68
CA ALA A 418 -0.31 17.39 -48.47
C ALA A 418 0.47 18.19 -49.54
N ILE A 419 1.67 17.74 -49.90
CA ILE A 419 2.48 18.35 -50.96
C ILE A 419 1.83 18.15 -52.34
N ILE A 420 1.30 16.96 -52.66
CA ILE A 420 0.61 16.68 -53.94
C ILE A 420 -0.70 17.46 -54.06
N THR A 421 -1.47 17.62 -52.98
CA THR A 421 -2.72 18.39 -52.99
C THR A 421 -2.47 19.88 -53.19
N ILE A 422 -1.34 20.40 -52.68
CA ILE A 422 -0.90 21.78 -52.93
C ILE A 422 -0.46 21.96 -54.39
N ILE A 423 0.19 20.97 -55.00
CA ILE A 423 0.60 21.03 -56.41
C ILE A 423 -0.62 20.98 -57.36
N TYR A 424 -1.65 20.19 -57.03
CA TYR A 424 -2.86 20.06 -57.87
C TYR A 424 -3.86 21.22 -57.74
N LEU A 425 -3.75 22.05 -56.69
CA LEU A 425 -4.58 23.24 -56.50
C LEU A 425 -3.96 24.51 -57.14
N PHE A 426 -2.72 24.43 -57.63
CA PHE A 426 -1.97 25.56 -58.20
C PHE A 426 -1.43 25.30 -59.62
N LEU A 427 -1.96 24.26 -60.29
CA LEU A 427 -2.01 24.08 -61.75
C LEU A 427 -3.46 24.34 -62.17
#